data_AF-A0A522UCW6-F1
#
_entry.id   AF-A0A522UCW6-F1
#
_cell.length_a   1.000
_cell.length_b   1.000
_cell.length_c   1.000
_cell.angle_alpha   90.00
_cell.angle_beta   90.00
_cell.angle_gamma   90.00
#
_symmetry.space_group_name_H-M   'P 1'
#
loop_
_entity.id
_entity.type
_entity.pdbx_description
1 polymer ?
#
loop_
_entity_poly.entity_id
_entity_poly.type
_entity_poly.pdbx_seq_one_letter_code
_entity_poly.pdbx_strand_id
1 'polypeptide(L)'
;MDTLQKFESLLFTGVALLFYGATVSHHLLLPDSAILIDAMRNAEISSNVCSHNLTQLLGWLFQQVPLDNLALKGNLVSVFCGAVVIGLFHALLRALAVPRAVAVLGALVLMVSHSLWWHSTIVENYALSNAMLVGCLLLAVRAEESPRRWYGMCFLAGLAMFNHLQNGALAIGLAVFYLASAPRWAGRRWSLLWRGLALYLLGSAPFLAILVRDLLRSENWQDTLHWAVGGGFTTIMFKYDWVRALTRLVDWMFQQFPSPFLIFILLGWIPIIRWWGEASHRAVGLAAPPEASPYLRGFAMFLVAVMATNLAFFIGYETWDQFAFYLELFVCLAVLGALGAAWGWQKFNQVGRFAVGTLLGISVLLPPLIYPQISCWVAADSGYWSRRYHAAQVAYAGRYDLVGLYTDTVGHDHGTVEECIHRLFEKLPPRALVLDDVAIFYQAQFVQQHYDQRPDVRFELLQPLGMTGWGTPANDLISKCNTETNRVFITTTNAPADGLVAALRHDGWRAEKFPLSGDFWIFELKRW
;
A
#
# COMPACT_ATOMS: atom_id res chain seq x y z
N MET A 1 23.66 5.46 19.31
CA MET A 1 23.78 5.58 17.84
C MET A 1 24.88 6.60 17.55
N ASP A 2 26.01 6.15 17.02
CA ASP A 2 27.14 7.02 16.68
C ASP A 2 26.71 8.05 15.61
N THR A 3 27.32 9.23 15.61
CA THR A 3 27.08 10.33 14.67
C THR A 3 27.18 9.84 13.22
N LEU A 4 28.13 8.95 12.94
CA LEU A 4 28.29 8.33 11.62
C LEU A 4 27.06 7.54 11.18
N GLN A 5 26.47 6.73 12.06
CA GLN A 5 25.30 5.92 11.71
C GLN A 5 24.07 6.81 11.44
N LYS A 6 23.93 7.94 12.16
CA LYS A 6 22.86 8.90 11.89
C LYS A 6 23.03 9.53 10.52
N PHE A 7 24.25 9.92 10.18
CA PHE A 7 24.60 10.47 8.87
C PHE A 7 24.32 9.45 7.75
N GLU A 8 24.70 8.18 7.92
CA GLU A 8 24.39 7.13 6.96
C GLU A 8 22.88 6.98 6.72
N SER A 9 22.07 6.93 7.77
CA SER A 9 20.61 6.85 7.62
C SER A 9 20.00 8.06 6.91
N LEU A 10 20.49 9.27 7.19
CA LEU A 10 20.07 10.48 6.47
C LEU A 10 20.48 10.43 4.99
N LEU A 11 21.68 9.94 4.70
CA LEU A 11 22.14 9.72 3.33
C LEU A 11 21.23 8.74 2.60
N PHE A 12 20.82 7.63 3.23
CA PHE A 12 19.89 6.68 2.63
C PHE A 12 18.49 7.25 2.40
N THR A 13 17.99 8.08 3.31
CA THR A 13 16.77 8.86 3.04
C THR A 13 16.95 9.75 1.80
N GLY A 14 18.09 10.44 1.68
CA GLY A 14 18.39 11.27 0.50
C GLY A 14 18.47 10.46 -0.80
N VAL A 15 19.12 9.30 -0.79
CA VAL A 15 19.20 8.41 -1.97
C VAL A 15 17.81 7.92 -2.38
N ALA A 16 16.98 7.49 -1.43
CA ALA A 16 15.62 7.06 -1.70
C ALA A 16 14.74 8.21 -2.20
N LEU A 17 14.90 9.42 -1.64
CA LEU A 17 14.18 10.62 -2.10
C LEU A 17 14.52 10.93 -3.56
N LEU A 18 15.79 10.84 -3.95
CA LEU A 18 16.21 11.05 -5.34
C LEU A 18 15.67 9.95 -6.26
N PHE A 19 15.74 8.69 -5.82
CA PHE A 19 15.27 7.54 -6.61
C PHE A 19 13.75 7.58 -6.84
N TYR A 20 12.97 7.72 -5.78
CA TYR A 20 11.51 7.82 -5.89
C TYR A 20 11.08 9.13 -6.54
N GLY A 21 11.77 10.25 -6.28
CA GLY A 21 11.50 11.51 -6.96
C GLY A 21 11.77 11.46 -8.46
N ALA A 22 12.76 10.68 -8.90
CA ALA A 22 13.04 10.47 -10.32
C ALA A 22 12.06 9.51 -11.03
N THR A 23 11.26 8.76 -10.26
CA THR A 23 10.33 7.73 -10.76
C THR A 23 8.89 7.98 -10.35
N VAL A 24 8.62 9.14 -9.74
CA VAL A 24 7.30 9.55 -9.27
C VAL A 24 6.36 9.71 -10.46
N SER A 25 5.09 9.34 -10.30
CA SER A 25 4.09 9.65 -11.31
C SER A 25 3.80 11.16 -11.33
N HIS A 26 3.73 11.72 -12.53
CA HIS A 26 3.30 13.10 -12.75
C HIS A 26 1.79 13.20 -13.02
N HIS A 27 1.11 12.05 -13.13
CA HIS A 27 -0.25 11.94 -13.63
C HIS A 27 -1.20 11.40 -12.56
N LEU A 28 -2.49 11.62 -12.79
CA LEU A 28 -3.55 10.91 -12.08
C LEU A 28 -3.57 9.45 -12.55
N LEU A 29 -3.49 8.54 -11.58
CA LEU A 29 -3.44 7.11 -11.84
C LEU A 29 -4.73 6.44 -11.41
N LEU A 30 -4.67 5.66 -10.33
CA LEU A 30 -5.80 4.86 -9.89
C LEU A 30 -6.89 5.69 -9.19
N PRO A 31 -8.10 5.13 -9.08
CA PRO A 31 -9.24 5.84 -8.50
C PRO A 31 -8.98 6.36 -7.08
N ASP A 32 -8.36 5.51 -6.25
CA ASP A 32 -8.02 5.83 -4.87
C ASP A 32 -7.04 7.01 -4.78
N SER A 33 -6.08 7.09 -5.70
CA SER A 33 -5.16 8.22 -5.80
C SER A 33 -5.91 9.54 -6.08
N ALA A 34 -6.89 9.55 -6.98
CA ALA A 34 -7.66 10.75 -7.27
C ALA A 34 -8.53 11.20 -6.09
N ILE A 35 -9.22 10.27 -5.43
CA ILE A 35 -9.99 10.52 -4.20
C ILE A 35 -9.07 11.11 -3.12
N LEU A 36 -7.89 10.52 -2.95
CA LEU A 36 -6.96 10.92 -1.91
C LEU A 36 -6.35 12.30 -2.19
N ILE A 37 -5.99 12.63 -3.44
CA ILE A 37 -5.49 13.96 -3.82
C ILE A 37 -6.57 15.02 -3.63
N ASP A 38 -7.82 14.73 -3.99
CA ASP A 38 -8.94 15.65 -3.78
C ASP A 38 -9.11 15.95 -2.29
N ALA A 39 -9.13 14.91 -1.45
CA ALA A 39 -9.22 15.06 -0.01
C ALA A 39 -8.01 15.80 0.60
N MET A 40 -6.80 15.60 0.07
CA MET A 40 -5.61 16.36 0.46
C MET A 40 -5.77 17.86 0.16
N ARG A 41 -6.33 18.21 -1.01
CA ARG A 41 -6.54 19.60 -1.40
C ARG A 41 -7.53 20.30 -0.47
N ASN A 42 -8.59 19.60 -0.07
CA ASN A 42 -9.66 20.15 0.76
C ASN A 42 -9.46 19.92 2.27
N ALA A 43 -8.39 19.21 2.68
CA ALA A 43 -8.15 18.77 4.05
C ALA A 43 -9.33 17.98 4.66
N GLU A 44 -9.95 17.12 3.84
CA GLU A 44 -11.17 16.38 4.19
C GLU A 44 -10.91 15.15 5.06
N ILE A 45 -10.83 15.37 6.37
CA ILE A 45 -10.69 14.29 7.34
C ILE A 45 -12.05 13.75 7.82
N SER A 46 -12.18 12.43 7.95
CA SER A 46 -13.37 11.77 8.50
C SER A 46 -13.05 10.48 9.27
N SER A 47 -14.02 9.96 10.01
CA SER A 47 -13.88 8.69 10.73
C SER A 47 -14.05 7.47 9.84
N ASN A 48 -14.40 7.64 8.56
CA ASN A 48 -14.48 6.54 7.60
C ASN A 48 -13.12 5.82 7.53
N VAL A 49 -13.15 4.48 7.50
CA VAL A 49 -11.95 3.64 7.44
C VAL A 49 -11.01 3.96 6.25
N CYS A 50 -11.57 4.52 5.17
CA CYS A 50 -10.85 4.92 3.96
C CYS A 50 -10.39 6.39 3.96
N SER A 51 -10.65 7.17 5.01
CA SER A 51 -10.29 8.60 5.02
C SER A 51 -8.82 8.89 5.31
N HIS A 52 -7.95 7.89 5.43
CA HIS A 52 -6.47 8.02 5.46
C HIS A 52 -5.88 9.31 6.06
N ASN A 53 -6.43 9.75 7.21
CA ASN A 53 -6.43 11.16 7.59
C ASN A 53 -5.03 11.75 7.77
N LEU A 54 -4.10 10.98 8.35
CA LEU A 54 -2.73 11.46 8.53
C LEU A 54 -2.01 11.69 7.19
N THR A 55 -2.23 10.80 6.21
CA THR A 55 -1.72 10.97 4.85
C THR A 55 -2.34 12.20 4.18
N GLN A 56 -3.65 12.41 4.33
CA GLN A 56 -4.34 13.58 3.79
C GLN A 56 -3.81 14.90 4.37
N LEU A 57 -3.62 14.97 5.69
CA LEU A 57 -3.07 16.18 6.34
C LEU A 57 -1.64 16.48 5.89
N LEU A 58 -0.82 15.44 5.70
CA LEU A 58 0.52 15.61 5.14
C LEU A 58 0.43 16.10 3.69
N GLY A 59 -0.48 15.52 2.90
CA GLY A 59 -0.70 15.96 1.52
C GLY A 59 -1.21 17.38 1.41
N TRP A 60 -2.09 17.83 2.30
CA TRP A 60 -2.51 19.22 2.36
C TRP A 60 -1.33 20.20 2.49
N LEU A 61 -0.29 19.84 3.26
CA LEU A 61 0.94 20.62 3.34
C LEU A 61 1.70 20.63 2.01
N PHE A 62 1.79 19.50 1.32
CA PHE A 62 2.43 19.41 0.00
C PHE A 62 1.63 20.15 -1.09
N GLN A 63 0.31 20.25 -0.96
CA GLN A 63 -0.53 21.04 -1.86
C GLN A 63 -0.19 22.54 -1.81
N GLN A 64 0.43 23.03 -0.72
CA GLN A 64 0.90 24.41 -0.58
C GLN A 64 2.20 24.71 -1.33
N VAL A 65 2.90 23.70 -1.86
CA VAL A 65 4.14 23.90 -2.64
C VAL A 65 3.77 24.59 -3.97
N PRO A 66 4.55 25.59 -4.45
CA PRO A 66 4.27 26.34 -5.68
C PRO A 66 4.64 25.54 -6.94
N LEU A 67 4.01 24.39 -7.12
CA LEU A 67 3.99 23.63 -8.38
C LEU A 67 2.59 23.74 -8.99
N ASP A 68 2.45 23.66 -10.31
CA ASP A 68 1.12 23.77 -10.93
C ASP A 68 0.37 22.43 -10.99
N ASN A 69 1.10 21.32 -10.98
CA ASN A 69 0.54 19.97 -11.11
C ASN A 69 0.12 19.40 -9.75
N LEU A 70 -1.20 19.27 -9.54
CA LEU A 70 -1.80 18.77 -8.30
C LEU A 70 -1.53 17.28 -8.04
N ALA A 71 -1.54 16.48 -9.10
CA ALA A 71 -1.27 15.05 -9.01
C ALA A 71 0.17 14.81 -8.55
N LEU A 72 1.13 15.52 -9.16
CA LEU A 72 2.53 15.48 -8.74
C LEU A 72 2.69 15.88 -7.26
N LYS A 73 2.04 16.96 -6.80
CA LYS A 73 2.10 17.36 -5.38
C LYS A 73 1.61 16.25 -4.45
N GLY A 74 0.52 15.58 -4.81
CA GLY A 74 0.01 14.42 -4.08
C GLY A 74 1.02 13.28 -4.06
N ASN A 75 1.56 12.92 -5.22
CA ASN A 75 2.52 11.81 -5.34
C ASN A 75 3.85 12.09 -4.61
N LEU A 76 4.26 13.36 -4.47
CA LEU A 76 5.44 13.75 -3.68
C LEU A 76 5.30 13.43 -2.18
N VAL A 77 4.07 13.28 -1.66
CA VAL A 77 3.83 12.78 -0.29
C VAL A 77 4.33 11.35 -0.15
N SER A 78 4.00 10.49 -1.12
CA SER A 78 4.47 9.11 -1.17
C SER A 78 5.98 9.03 -1.32
N VAL A 79 6.59 9.89 -2.15
CA VAL A 79 8.05 9.98 -2.30
C VAL A 79 8.72 10.27 -0.96
N PHE A 80 8.21 11.25 -0.22
CA PHE A 80 8.71 11.59 1.11
C PHE A 80 8.55 10.43 2.09
N CYS A 81 7.35 9.85 2.18
CA CYS A 81 7.07 8.74 3.08
C CYS A 81 7.93 7.50 2.77
N GLY A 82 8.06 7.13 1.51
CA GLY A 82 8.92 6.04 1.05
C GLY A 82 10.38 6.26 1.41
N ALA A 83 10.90 7.48 1.20
CA ALA A 83 12.26 7.82 1.58
C ALA A 83 12.49 7.71 3.10
N VAL A 84 11.49 8.09 3.91
CA VAL A 84 11.52 7.91 5.37
C VAL A 84 11.54 6.43 5.73
N VAL A 85 10.73 5.57 5.08
CA VAL A 85 10.74 4.11 5.28
C VAL A 85 12.16 3.57 5.09
N ILE A 86 12.84 3.91 3.99
CA ILE A 86 14.19 3.40 3.70
C ILE A 86 15.23 3.88 4.70
N GLY A 87 15.20 5.15 5.10
CA GLY A 87 16.11 5.69 6.11
C GLY A 87 15.94 5.02 7.48
N LEU A 88 14.69 4.85 7.91
CA LEU A 88 14.34 4.15 9.15
C LEU A 88 14.70 2.66 9.06
N PHE A 89 14.50 2.03 7.91
CA PHE A 89 14.81 0.62 7.71
C PHE A 89 16.32 0.37 7.78
N HIS A 90 17.13 1.21 7.12
CA HIS A 90 18.58 1.19 7.31
C HIS A 90 18.96 1.38 8.79
N ALA A 91 18.35 2.36 9.47
CA ALA A 91 18.61 2.59 10.90
C ALA A 91 18.26 1.36 11.76
N LEU A 92 17.16 0.67 11.44
CA LEU A 92 16.72 -0.58 12.07
C LEU A 92 17.74 -1.70 11.85
N LEU A 93 18.17 -1.95 10.62
CA LEU A 93 19.17 -2.98 10.32
C LEU A 93 20.47 -2.73 11.08
N ARG A 94 20.92 -1.47 11.14
CA ARG A 94 22.11 -1.10 11.90
C ARG A 94 21.89 -1.23 13.41
N ALA A 95 20.69 -0.97 13.93
CA ALA A 95 20.34 -1.21 15.33
C ALA A 95 20.32 -2.71 15.67
N LEU A 96 19.98 -3.57 14.72
CA LEU A 96 20.08 -5.03 14.80
C LEU A 96 21.51 -5.58 14.60
N ALA A 97 22.52 -4.69 14.54
CA ALA A 97 23.92 -5.03 14.30
C ALA A 97 24.19 -5.79 12.98
N VAL A 98 23.33 -5.62 11.97
CA VAL A 98 23.55 -6.16 10.62
C VAL A 98 24.82 -5.52 10.03
N PRO A 99 25.78 -6.27 9.47
CA PRO A 99 27.00 -5.71 8.88
C PRO A 99 26.70 -4.56 7.90
N ARG A 100 27.52 -3.50 7.90
CA ARG A 100 27.24 -2.26 7.14
C ARG A 100 26.90 -2.54 5.67
N ALA A 101 27.72 -3.33 4.97
CA ALA A 101 27.46 -3.68 3.56
C ALA A 101 26.12 -4.39 3.35
N VAL A 102 25.76 -5.32 4.24
CA VAL A 102 24.47 -6.04 4.19
C VAL A 102 23.30 -5.11 4.52
N ALA A 103 23.48 -4.17 5.45
CA ALA A 103 22.45 -3.20 5.79
C ALA A 103 22.16 -2.23 4.63
N VAL A 104 23.21 -1.76 3.95
CA VAL A 104 23.10 -0.96 2.73
C VAL A 104 22.35 -1.73 1.64
N LEU A 105 22.83 -2.91 1.28
CA LEU A 105 22.22 -3.70 0.21
C LEU A 105 20.80 -4.16 0.56
N GLY A 106 20.54 -4.54 1.81
CA GLY A 106 19.19 -4.90 2.27
C GLY A 106 18.21 -3.74 2.21
N ALA A 107 18.65 -2.52 2.56
CA ALA A 107 17.82 -1.33 2.40
C ALA A 107 17.57 -1.00 0.92
N LEU A 108 18.57 -1.17 0.05
CA LEU A 108 18.39 -1.01 -1.40
C LEU A 108 17.44 -2.07 -1.98
N VAL A 109 17.50 -3.33 -1.53
CA VAL A 109 16.55 -4.37 -1.97
C VAL A 109 15.13 -3.98 -1.59
N LEU A 110 14.89 -3.47 -0.37
CA LEU A 110 13.58 -2.97 0.00
C LEU A 110 13.19 -1.75 -0.85
N MET A 111 14.13 -0.84 -1.13
CA MET A 111 13.90 0.36 -1.94
C MET A 111 13.37 0.02 -3.35
N VAL A 112 13.94 -1.00 -3.99
CA VAL A 112 13.52 -1.45 -5.33
C VAL A 112 12.48 -2.57 -5.31
N SER A 113 11.94 -2.94 -4.14
CA SER A 113 10.91 -3.98 -4.06
C SER A 113 9.56 -3.43 -4.54
N HIS A 114 8.82 -4.25 -5.30
CA HIS A 114 7.64 -3.82 -6.08
C HIS A 114 6.69 -2.91 -5.30
N SER A 115 6.01 -3.43 -4.27
CA SER A 115 4.97 -2.69 -3.56
C SER A 115 5.50 -1.42 -2.90
N LEU A 116 6.71 -1.44 -2.32
CA LEU A 116 7.22 -0.23 -1.68
C LEU A 116 7.56 0.83 -2.71
N TRP A 117 8.19 0.46 -3.82
CA TRP A 117 8.51 1.39 -4.89
C TRP A 117 7.23 1.97 -5.51
N TRP A 118 6.26 1.13 -5.81
CA TRP A 118 4.96 1.52 -6.34
C TRP A 118 4.25 2.52 -5.40
N HIS A 119 4.10 2.19 -4.10
CA HIS A 119 3.49 3.08 -3.11
C HIS A 119 4.35 4.28 -2.71
N SER A 120 5.61 4.35 -3.16
CA SER A 120 6.47 5.52 -2.96
C SER A 120 6.47 6.47 -4.16
N THR A 121 5.85 6.08 -5.28
CA THR A 121 5.79 6.88 -6.52
C THR A 121 4.37 7.31 -6.88
N ILE A 122 3.38 6.74 -6.17
CA ILE A 122 1.95 7.01 -6.34
C ILE A 122 1.35 7.28 -4.97
N VAL A 123 0.50 8.31 -4.89
CA VAL A 123 -0.14 8.73 -3.65
C VAL A 123 -1.09 7.67 -3.13
N GLU A 124 -0.70 7.08 -2.00
CA GLU A 124 -1.46 6.11 -1.24
C GLU A 124 -1.06 6.21 0.22
N ASN A 125 -1.86 5.64 1.12
CA ASN A 125 -1.58 5.69 2.56
C ASN A 125 -0.42 4.77 3.01
N TYR A 126 -0.05 3.79 2.18
CA TYR A 126 0.67 2.59 2.65
C TYR A 126 2.13 2.88 2.96
N ALA A 127 2.78 3.81 2.24
CA ALA A 127 4.15 4.22 2.54
C ALA A 127 4.25 4.85 3.94
N LEU A 128 3.27 5.68 4.33
CA LEU A 128 3.24 6.28 5.66
C LEU A 128 2.97 5.22 6.75
N SER A 129 2.04 4.29 6.52
CA SER A 129 1.81 3.15 7.44
C SER A 129 3.10 2.37 7.68
N ASN A 130 3.89 2.12 6.62
CA ASN A 130 5.15 1.41 6.74
C ASN A 130 6.25 2.24 7.43
N ALA A 131 6.25 3.57 7.30
CA ALA A 131 7.15 4.41 8.07
C ALA A 131 6.86 4.30 9.58
N MET A 132 5.58 4.23 9.95
CA MET A 132 5.14 4.00 11.34
C MET A 132 5.54 2.59 11.83
N LEU A 133 5.32 1.56 11.03
CA LEU A 133 5.75 0.18 11.35
C LEU A 133 7.25 0.09 11.60
N VAL A 134 8.07 0.59 10.67
CA VAL A 134 9.53 0.53 10.80
C VAL A 134 10.02 1.40 11.95
N GLY A 135 9.37 2.55 12.19
CA GLY A 135 9.61 3.37 13.38
C GLY A 135 9.34 2.60 14.67
N CYS A 136 8.22 1.88 14.76
CA CYS A 136 7.90 1.01 15.90
C CYS A 136 8.92 -0.11 16.06
N LEU A 137 9.32 -0.80 14.98
CA LEU A 137 10.35 -1.84 15.00
C LEU A 137 11.71 -1.30 15.50
N LEU A 138 12.12 -0.11 15.03
CA LEU A 138 13.34 0.54 15.48
C LEU A 138 13.30 0.90 16.97
N LEU A 139 12.15 1.38 17.46
CA LEU A 139 11.95 1.66 18.89
C LEU A 139 11.91 0.37 19.72
N ALA A 140 11.34 -0.71 19.19
CA ALA A 140 11.31 -2.03 19.84
C ALA A 140 12.72 -2.58 20.06
N VAL A 141 13.59 -2.53 19.04
CA VAL A 141 15.00 -2.95 19.16
C VAL A 141 15.75 -2.12 20.21
N ARG A 142 15.40 -0.83 20.34
CA ARG A 142 16.06 0.10 21.27
C ARG A 142 15.35 0.25 22.61
N ALA A 143 14.33 -0.56 22.90
CA ALA A 143 13.52 -0.40 24.10
C ALA A 143 14.35 -0.50 25.40
N GLU A 144 15.48 -1.22 25.35
CA GLU A 144 16.40 -1.37 26.48
C GLU A 144 17.15 -0.09 26.85
N GLU A 145 17.38 0.81 25.87
CA GLU A 145 18.11 2.05 26.10
C GLU A 145 17.37 2.98 27.08
N SER A 146 16.04 2.97 27.03
CA SER A 146 15.21 3.84 27.86
C SER A 146 13.73 3.46 27.80
N PRO A 147 12.98 3.53 28.92
CA PRO A 147 11.52 3.45 28.92
C PRO A 147 10.82 4.43 27.96
N ARG A 148 11.48 5.56 27.63
CA ARG A 148 10.98 6.54 26.65
C ARG A 148 10.79 5.94 25.26
N ARG A 149 11.53 4.88 24.92
CA ARG A 149 11.40 4.17 23.64
C ARG A 149 10.12 3.36 23.57
N TRP A 150 9.79 2.63 24.64
CA TRP A 150 8.48 1.97 24.81
C TRP A 150 7.33 2.98 24.69
N TYR A 151 7.44 4.10 25.39
CA TYR A 151 6.46 5.19 25.33
C TYR A 151 6.28 5.78 23.93
N GLY A 152 7.38 6.07 23.24
CA GLY A 152 7.35 6.53 21.85
C GLY A 152 6.72 5.50 20.91
N MET A 153 7.01 4.21 21.12
CA MET A 153 6.45 3.12 20.33
C MET A 153 4.93 3.01 20.52
N CYS A 154 4.44 3.11 21.76
CA CYS A 154 3.00 3.14 22.05
C CYS A 154 2.31 4.34 21.40
N PHE A 155 2.87 5.54 21.55
CA PHE A 155 2.33 6.74 20.92
C PHE A 155 2.29 6.62 19.39
N LEU A 156 3.37 6.15 18.78
CA LEU A 156 3.47 6.01 17.32
C LEU A 156 2.47 4.99 16.78
N ALA A 157 2.30 3.84 17.43
CA ALA A 157 1.29 2.86 17.04
C ALA A 157 -0.14 3.38 17.21
N GLY A 158 -0.40 4.15 18.28
CA GLY A 158 -1.68 4.81 18.47
C GLY A 158 -1.98 5.85 17.37
N LEU A 159 -0.98 6.63 16.98
CA LEU A 159 -1.07 7.60 15.89
C LEU A 159 -1.23 6.92 14.52
N ALA A 160 -0.64 5.74 14.32
CA ALA A 160 -0.78 4.98 13.08
C ALA A 160 -2.24 4.57 12.80
N MET A 161 -3.08 4.40 13.83
CA MET A 161 -4.53 4.21 13.67
C MET A 161 -5.21 5.38 12.98
N PHE A 162 -4.70 6.60 13.17
CA PHE A 162 -5.20 7.79 12.49
C PHE A 162 -4.79 7.84 11.01
N ASN A 163 -3.79 7.05 10.60
CA ASN A 163 -3.43 6.89 9.19
C ASN A 163 -4.26 5.79 8.50
N HIS A 164 -4.34 4.61 9.09
CA HIS A 164 -5.07 3.49 8.50
C HIS A 164 -5.44 2.48 9.58
N LEU A 165 -6.69 2.00 9.58
CA LEU A 165 -7.17 0.97 10.50
C LEU A 165 -6.34 -0.32 10.50
N GLN A 166 -5.70 -0.70 9.37
CA GLN A 166 -4.83 -1.89 9.30
C GLN A 166 -3.68 -1.83 10.33
N ASN A 167 -3.25 -0.62 10.71
CA ASN A 167 -2.22 -0.41 11.72
C ASN A 167 -2.65 -0.89 13.12
N GLY A 168 -3.90 -1.33 13.30
CA GLY A 168 -4.33 -2.09 14.48
C GLY A 168 -3.48 -3.33 14.75
N ALA A 169 -2.84 -3.90 13.72
CA ALA A 169 -1.84 -4.95 13.87
C ALA A 169 -0.66 -4.53 14.78
N LEU A 170 -0.29 -3.24 14.79
CA LEU A 170 0.76 -2.73 15.69
C LEU A 170 0.33 -2.83 17.16
N ALA A 171 -0.96 -2.66 17.49
CA ALA A 171 -1.46 -2.79 18.85
C ALA A 171 -1.31 -4.24 19.37
N ILE A 172 -1.55 -5.24 18.51
CA ILE A 172 -1.31 -6.65 18.82
C ILE A 172 0.20 -6.89 18.99
N GLY A 173 1.02 -6.35 18.09
CA GLY A 173 2.49 -6.39 18.22
C GLY A 173 2.98 -5.80 19.55
N LEU A 174 2.47 -4.63 19.95
CA LEU A 174 2.79 -3.97 21.23
C LEU A 174 2.44 -4.84 22.43
N ALA A 175 1.26 -5.46 22.43
CA ALA A 175 0.83 -6.34 23.51
C ALA A 175 1.76 -7.55 23.64
N VAL A 176 2.09 -8.19 22.52
CA VAL A 176 3.02 -9.32 22.48
C VAL A 176 4.43 -8.91 22.93
N PHE A 177 4.93 -7.76 22.47
CA PHE A 177 6.21 -7.19 22.90
C PHE A 177 6.25 -6.94 24.41
N TYR A 178 5.21 -6.32 24.95
CA TYR A 178 5.08 -6.05 26.39
C TYR A 178 5.12 -7.35 27.18
N LEU A 179 4.33 -8.36 26.81
CA LEU A 179 4.29 -9.64 27.50
C LEU A 179 5.64 -10.37 27.45
N ALA A 180 6.31 -10.36 26.30
CA ALA A 180 7.63 -10.95 26.12
C ALA A 180 8.72 -10.24 26.94
N SER A 181 8.58 -8.94 27.16
CA SER A 181 9.55 -8.10 27.87
C SER A 181 9.23 -7.90 29.36
N ALA A 182 7.99 -8.20 29.77
CA ALA A 182 7.45 -7.95 31.12
C ALA A 182 8.28 -8.54 32.27
N PRO A 183 8.88 -9.75 32.16
CA PRO A 183 9.71 -10.30 33.24
C PRO A 183 10.87 -9.39 33.66
N ARG A 184 11.43 -8.60 32.74
CA ARG A 184 12.53 -7.66 33.01
C ARG A 184 12.08 -6.33 33.59
N TRP A 185 10.81 -6.01 33.45
CA TRP A 185 10.22 -4.83 34.04
C TRP A 185 9.62 -5.12 35.41
N ALA A 186 10.12 -6.16 36.10
CA ALA A 186 9.76 -6.48 37.47
C ALA A 186 9.83 -5.22 38.35
N GLY A 187 8.76 -4.96 39.11
CA GLY A 187 8.60 -3.75 39.92
C GLY A 187 8.09 -2.49 39.18
N ARG A 188 8.16 -2.43 37.84
CA ARG A 188 7.65 -1.29 37.03
C ARG A 188 6.62 -1.65 35.98
N ARG A 189 6.35 -2.95 35.76
CA ARG A 189 5.48 -3.46 34.69
C ARG A 189 4.14 -2.72 34.58
N TRP A 190 3.46 -2.52 35.71
CA TRP A 190 2.16 -1.83 35.73
C TRP A 190 2.29 -0.34 35.41
N SER A 191 3.34 0.32 35.87
CA SER A 191 3.60 1.72 35.50
C SER A 191 3.91 1.85 34.01
N LEU A 192 4.66 0.91 33.43
CA LEU A 192 4.96 0.90 32.00
C LEU A 192 3.71 0.59 31.17
N LEU A 193 2.86 -0.34 31.63
CA LEU A 193 1.59 -0.65 30.99
C LEU A 193 0.67 0.56 30.95
N TRP A 194 0.40 1.19 32.10
CA TRP A 194 -0.52 2.32 32.16
C TRP A 194 0.00 3.54 31.41
N ARG A 195 1.30 3.86 31.52
CA ARG A 195 1.89 4.95 30.74
C ARG A 195 1.93 4.63 29.24
N GLY A 196 2.20 3.38 28.87
CA GLY A 196 2.13 2.91 27.49
C GLY A 196 0.72 3.04 26.93
N LEU A 197 -0.29 2.57 27.65
CA LEU A 197 -1.70 2.69 27.28
C LEU A 197 -2.12 4.16 27.17
N ALA A 198 -1.76 5.00 28.14
CA ALA A 198 -2.06 6.43 28.10
C ALA A 198 -1.45 7.09 26.85
N LEU A 199 -0.22 6.74 26.48
CA LEU A 199 0.42 7.28 25.28
C LEU A 199 -0.12 6.70 23.98
N TYR A 200 -0.53 5.44 23.97
CA TYR A 200 -1.27 4.86 22.84
C TYR A 200 -2.59 5.62 22.62
N LEU A 201 -3.38 5.81 23.69
CA LEU A 201 -4.63 6.58 23.63
C LEU A 201 -4.38 8.03 23.22
N LEU A 202 -3.29 8.65 23.69
CA LEU A 202 -2.90 9.99 23.25
C LEU A 202 -2.55 10.02 21.76
N GLY A 203 -1.85 9.00 21.25
CA GLY A 203 -1.55 8.86 19.83
C GLY A 203 -2.82 8.67 18.99
N SER A 204 -3.79 7.87 19.49
CA SER A 204 -5.07 7.63 18.82
C SER A 204 -6.10 8.75 19.03
N ALA A 205 -5.80 9.75 19.86
CA ALA A 205 -6.73 10.82 20.19
C ALA A 205 -7.27 11.58 18.97
N PRO A 206 -6.49 11.89 17.91
CA PRO A 206 -7.01 12.53 16.70
C PRO A 206 -8.11 11.71 16.02
N PHE A 207 -7.91 10.39 15.87
CA PHE A 207 -8.92 9.50 15.31
C PHE A 207 -10.19 9.48 16.18
N LEU A 208 -10.03 9.31 17.50
CA LEU A 208 -11.15 9.29 18.43
C LEU A 208 -11.94 10.60 18.42
N ALA A 209 -11.26 11.74 18.33
CA ALA A 209 -11.90 13.05 18.25
C ALA A 209 -12.75 13.20 16.98
N ILE A 210 -12.24 12.73 15.83
CA ILE A 210 -12.97 12.76 14.56
C ILE A 210 -14.15 11.77 14.57
N LEU A 211 -13.96 10.57 15.13
CA LEU A 211 -15.05 9.63 15.34
C LEU A 211 -16.18 10.22 16.19
N VAL A 212 -15.85 10.85 17.31
CA VAL A 212 -16.85 11.52 18.16
C VAL A 212 -17.54 12.65 17.39
N ARG A 213 -16.78 13.48 16.65
CA ARG A 213 -17.34 14.56 15.82
C ARG A 213 -18.34 14.01 14.80
N ASP A 214 -17.99 12.94 14.10
CA ASP A 214 -18.81 12.39 13.02
C ASP A 214 -20.04 11.66 13.57
N LEU A 215 -19.90 10.96 14.70
CA LEU A 215 -21.05 10.37 15.43
C LEU A 215 -22.05 11.44 15.90
N LEU A 216 -21.57 12.59 16.37
CA LEU A 216 -22.43 13.69 16.82
C LEU A 216 -23.11 14.44 15.66
N ARG A 217 -22.57 14.35 14.44
CA ARG A 217 -23.11 15.01 13.23
C ARG A 217 -23.97 14.08 12.38
N SER A 218 -23.83 12.77 12.54
CA SER A 218 -24.53 11.78 11.74
C SER A 218 -25.98 11.61 12.19
N GLU A 219 -26.89 11.55 11.22
CA GLU A 219 -28.28 11.13 11.46
C GLU A 219 -28.35 9.63 11.82
N ASN A 220 -27.38 8.84 11.36
CA ASN A 220 -27.28 7.40 11.61
C ASN A 220 -25.90 7.04 12.19
N TRP A 221 -25.77 7.20 13.51
CA TRP A 221 -24.52 6.90 14.23
C TRP A 221 -24.08 5.43 14.09
N GLN A 222 -25.01 4.50 13.87
CA GLN A 222 -24.69 3.07 13.71
C GLN A 222 -23.94 2.83 12.40
N ASP A 223 -24.40 3.45 11.32
CA ASP A 223 -23.72 3.37 10.02
C ASP A 223 -22.35 4.04 10.06
N THR A 224 -22.24 5.22 10.70
CA THR A 224 -20.95 5.89 10.92
C THR A 224 -19.97 5.00 11.70
N LEU A 225 -20.43 4.36 12.78
CA LEU A 225 -19.60 3.43 13.55
C LEU A 225 -19.23 2.19 12.72
N HIS A 226 -20.19 1.65 11.97
CA HIS A 226 -20.00 0.50 11.08
C HIS A 226 -18.88 0.78 10.06
N TRP A 227 -18.92 1.92 9.36
CA TRP A 227 -17.86 2.31 8.42
C TRP A 227 -16.54 2.64 9.10
N ALA A 228 -16.55 3.24 10.30
CA ALA A 228 -15.32 3.59 11.02
C ALA A 228 -14.49 2.39 11.45
N VAL A 229 -15.13 1.23 11.67
CA VAL A 229 -14.46 -0.02 12.04
C VAL A 229 -14.28 -0.99 10.87
N GLY A 230 -14.55 -0.55 9.63
CA GLY A 230 -14.38 -1.37 8.42
C GLY A 230 -15.54 -2.32 8.11
N GLY A 231 -16.70 -2.13 8.74
CA GLY A 231 -17.89 -2.96 8.53
C GLY A 231 -18.38 -3.04 7.08
N GLY A 232 -18.23 -1.95 6.32
CA GLY A 232 -18.62 -1.89 4.90
C GLY A 232 -17.83 -2.83 3.99
N PHE A 233 -16.72 -3.38 4.46
CA PHE A 233 -15.87 -4.31 3.72
C PHE A 233 -16.16 -5.79 4.00
N THR A 234 -17.08 -6.10 4.93
CA THR A 234 -17.39 -7.47 5.35
C THR A 234 -17.84 -8.40 4.23
N THR A 235 -18.38 -7.87 3.14
CA THR A 235 -18.81 -8.63 1.95
C THR A 235 -17.65 -9.12 1.08
N ILE A 236 -16.48 -8.48 1.17
CA ILE A 236 -15.28 -8.78 0.39
C ILE A 236 -14.09 -9.22 1.26
N MET A 237 -14.17 -9.00 2.57
CA MET A 237 -13.25 -9.52 3.58
C MET A 237 -13.71 -10.88 4.12
N PHE A 238 -12.80 -11.60 4.78
CA PHE A 238 -13.05 -12.88 5.46
C PHE A 238 -13.57 -14.02 4.56
N LYS A 239 -13.34 -13.93 3.24
CA LYS A 239 -13.55 -15.01 2.27
C LYS A 239 -12.33 -15.93 2.22
N TYR A 240 -12.24 -16.82 3.21
CA TYR A 240 -11.06 -17.69 3.37
C TYR A 240 -11.04 -18.86 2.38
N ASP A 241 -10.37 -18.67 1.25
CA ASP A 241 -9.85 -19.77 0.41
C ASP A 241 -8.34 -19.87 0.61
N TRP A 242 -7.94 -20.70 1.59
CA TRP A 242 -6.53 -20.79 2.01
C TRP A 242 -5.60 -21.23 0.88
N VAL A 243 -6.04 -22.13 0.00
CA VAL A 243 -5.17 -22.63 -1.09
C VAL A 243 -4.94 -21.50 -2.08
N ARG A 244 -6.02 -20.89 -2.59
CA ARG A 244 -5.92 -19.78 -3.56
C ARG A 244 -5.19 -18.58 -2.95
N ALA A 245 -5.41 -18.28 -1.69
CA ALA A 245 -4.80 -17.15 -1.03
C ALA A 245 -3.30 -17.38 -0.72
N LEU A 246 -2.90 -18.59 -0.35
CA LEU A 246 -1.47 -18.94 -0.23
C LEU A 246 -0.77 -18.92 -1.60
N THR A 247 -1.42 -19.41 -2.66
CA THR A 247 -0.89 -19.28 -4.03
C THR A 247 -0.71 -17.81 -4.41
N ARG A 248 -1.72 -16.97 -4.17
CA ARG A 248 -1.62 -15.52 -4.41
C ARG A 248 -0.49 -14.87 -3.60
N LEU A 249 -0.33 -15.24 -2.32
CA LEU A 249 0.76 -14.73 -1.50
C LEU A 249 2.13 -15.10 -2.08
N VAL A 250 2.30 -16.35 -2.53
CA VAL A 250 3.53 -16.79 -3.19
C VAL A 250 3.78 -15.99 -4.46
N ASP A 251 2.74 -15.77 -5.28
CA ASP A 251 2.85 -14.95 -6.47
C ASP A 251 3.28 -13.51 -6.14
N TRP A 252 2.67 -12.91 -5.12
CA TRP A 252 3.03 -11.58 -4.66
C TRP A 252 4.46 -11.54 -4.09
N MET A 253 4.93 -12.59 -3.42
CA MET A 253 6.33 -12.68 -2.98
C MET A 253 7.31 -12.70 -4.16
N PHE A 254 6.97 -13.42 -5.25
CA PHE A 254 7.79 -13.42 -6.47
C PHE A 254 7.79 -12.07 -7.17
N GLN A 255 6.65 -11.38 -7.19
CA GLN A 255 6.58 -10.01 -7.68
C GLN A 255 7.36 -9.03 -6.80
N GLN A 256 7.25 -9.18 -5.48
CA GLN A 256 7.91 -8.30 -4.52
C GLN A 256 9.43 -8.42 -4.57
N PHE A 257 9.93 -9.65 -4.68
CA PHE A 257 11.35 -9.97 -4.68
C PHE A 257 11.65 -10.94 -5.84
N PRO A 258 11.69 -10.47 -7.10
CA PRO A 258 11.94 -11.31 -8.27
C PRO A 258 13.44 -11.63 -8.39
N SER A 259 14.03 -12.17 -7.32
CA SER A 259 15.48 -12.28 -7.14
C SER A 259 15.86 -13.36 -6.12
N PRO A 260 17.17 -13.69 -5.99
CA PRO A 260 17.66 -14.60 -4.96
C PRO A 260 17.41 -14.15 -3.51
N PHE A 261 16.89 -12.94 -3.28
CA PHE A 261 16.61 -12.43 -1.94
C PHE A 261 15.63 -13.32 -1.14
N LEU A 262 14.73 -14.04 -1.83
CA LEU A 262 13.81 -15.01 -1.22
C LEU A 262 14.54 -16.09 -0.41
N ILE A 263 15.76 -16.49 -0.83
CA ILE A 263 16.58 -17.44 -0.07
C ILE A 263 16.97 -16.86 1.29
N PHE A 264 17.33 -15.57 1.31
CA PHE A 264 17.69 -14.91 2.56
C PHE A 264 16.49 -14.71 3.48
N ILE A 265 15.29 -14.50 2.94
CA ILE A 265 14.06 -14.44 3.74
C ILE A 265 13.87 -15.75 4.52
N LEU A 266 14.07 -16.90 3.86
CA LEU A 266 14.01 -18.20 4.52
C LEU A 266 15.10 -18.35 5.60
N LEU A 267 16.33 -17.96 5.29
CA LEU A 267 17.45 -18.00 6.25
C LEU A 267 17.26 -17.03 7.44
N GLY A 268 16.51 -15.95 7.23
CA GLY A 268 16.18 -14.94 8.25
C GLY A 268 15.43 -15.50 9.46
N TRP A 269 14.72 -16.61 9.29
CA TRP A 269 14.06 -17.31 10.39
C TRP A 269 15.05 -17.91 11.38
N ILE A 270 16.30 -18.20 11.00
CA ILE A 270 17.31 -18.77 11.91
C ILE A 270 17.61 -17.80 13.08
N PRO A 271 17.98 -16.51 12.84
CA PRO A 271 18.07 -15.51 13.90
C PRO A 271 16.78 -15.38 14.74
N ILE A 272 15.61 -15.31 14.10
CA ILE A 272 14.32 -15.14 14.79
C ILE A 272 14.03 -16.28 15.77
N ILE A 273 14.15 -17.54 15.32
CA ILE A 273 13.93 -18.73 16.14
C ILE A 273 14.94 -18.75 17.31
N ARG A 274 16.19 -18.34 17.07
CA ARG A 274 17.22 -18.25 18.12
C ARG A 274 16.93 -17.17 19.15
N TRP A 275 16.39 -16.03 18.73
CA TRP A 275 15.96 -14.96 19.64
C TRP A 275 14.70 -15.34 20.42
N TRP A 276 13.88 -16.23 19.87
CA TRP A 276 12.71 -16.79 20.58
C TRP A 276 13.10 -17.68 21.76
N GLY A 277 14.19 -18.46 21.62
CA GLY A 277 14.65 -19.42 22.63
C GLY A 277 15.44 -18.79 23.80
N GLU A 278 15.32 -19.39 24.99
CA GLU A 278 16.09 -19.03 26.20
C GLU A 278 17.59 -19.37 26.10
N ALA A 279 18.00 -20.17 25.12
CA ALA A 279 19.39 -20.64 24.94
C ALA A 279 20.36 -19.59 24.36
N SER A 280 20.01 -18.30 24.40
CA SER A 280 20.62 -17.23 23.60
C SER A 280 21.85 -16.53 24.22
N HIS A 281 22.49 -17.11 25.24
CA HIS A 281 23.66 -16.45 25.86
C HIS A 281 24.97 -16.55 25.06
N ARG A 282 25.12 -17.44 24.06
CA ARG A 282 26.44 -17.65 23.39
C ARG A 282 26.45 -17.87 21.87
N ALA A 283 25.32 -18.09 21.20
CA ALA A 283 25.33 -18.74 19.87
C ALA A 283 25.00 -17.85 18.65
N VAL A 284 24.65 -16.58 18.82
CA VAL A 284 24.37 -15.70 17.69
C VAL A 284 25.68 -15.02 17.29
N GLY A 285 26.17 -15.32 16.08
CA GLY A 285 27.37 -14.68 15.51
C GLY A 285 27.19 -13.20 15.18
N LEU A 286 25.99 -12.66 15.35
CA LEU A 286 25.74 -11.23 15.47
C LEU A 286 26.15 -10.89 16.91
N ALA A 287 27.18 -10.06 17.08
CA ALA A 287 27.80 -9.71 18.36
C ALA A 287 26.85 -8.93 19.31
N ALA A 288 25.67 -9.47 19.60
CA ALA A 288 24.77 -8.96 20.60
C ALA A 288 25.33 -9.39 21.97
N PRO A 289 25.62 -8.45 22.88
CA PRO A 289 26.06 -8.79 24.22
C PRO A 289 25.01 -9.68 24.91
N PRO A 290 25.42 -10.61 25.80
CA PRO A 290 24.51 -11.55 26.48
C PRO A 290 23.33 -10.89 27.21
N GLU A 291 23.44 -9.59 27.51
CA GLU A 291 22.43 -8.78 28.19
C GLU A 291 21.24 -8.39 27.29
N ALA A 292 21.40 -8.37 25.96
CA ALA A 292 20.39 -7.92 24.99
C ALA A 292 19.29 -8.96 24.65
N SER A 293 19.43 -10.21 25.11
CA SER A 293 18.64 -11.38 24.64
C SER A 293 17.10 -11.23 24.75
N PRO A 294 16.51 -10.82 25.89
CA PRO A 294 15.06 -10.63 26.03
C PRO A 294 14.42 -9.51 25.21
N TYR A 295 15.13 -8.43 24.87
CA TYR A 295 14.56 -7.39 24.01
C TYR A 295 14.55 -7.83 22.54
N LEU A 296 15.56 -8.61 22.13
CA LEU A 296 15.54 -9.28 20.82
C LEU A 296 14.43 -10.34 20.75
N ARG A 297 14.13 -11.04 21.86
CA ARG A 297 12.93 -11.89 21.97
C ARG A 297 11.65 -11.07 21.80
N GLY A 298 11.51 -9.96 22.54
CA GLY A 298 10.36 -9.05 22.41
C GLY A 298 10.19 -8.53 20.98
N PHE A 299 11.28 -8.09 20.36
CA PHE A 299 11.32 -7.65 18.96
C PHE A 299 10.90 -8.77 18.00
N ALA A 300 11.46 -9.97 18.13
CA ALA A 300 11.14 -11.10 17.27
C ALA A 300 9.65 -11.47 17.38
N MET A 301 9.11 -11.49 18.61
CA MET A 301 7.70 -11.77 18.83
C MET A 301 6.79 -10.64 18.33
N PHE A 302 7.19 -9.37 18.46
CA PHE A 302 6.49 -8.23 17.86
C PHE A 302 6.42 -8.40 16.33
N LEU A 303 7.57 -8.65 15.69
CA LEU A 303 7.68 -8.79 14.24
C LEU A 303 6.77 -9.93 13.73
N VAL A 304 6.85 -11.11 14.35
CA VAL A 304 6.02 -12.27 13.99
C VAL A 304 4.54 -12.00 14.24
N ALA A 305 4.18 -11.32 15.34
CA ALA A 305 2.79 -11.00 15.63
C ALA A 305 2.19 -10.05 14.58
N VAL A 306 2.90 -8.99 14.19
CA VAL A 306 2.45 -8.09 13.12
C VAL A 306 2.29 -8.84 11.80
N MET A 307 3.27 -9.66 11.42
CA MET A 307 3.19 -10.49 10.21
C MET A 307 1.99 -11.43 10.23
N ALA A 308 1.77 -12.14 11.35
CA ALA A 308 0.68 -13.09 11.51
C ALA A 308 -0.68 -12.41 11.48
N THR A 309 -0.83 -11.25 12.14
CA THR A 309 -2.07 -10.47 12.11
C THR A 309 -2.37 -9.95 10.71
N ASN A 310 -1.40 -9.31 10.04
CA ASN A 310 -1.58 -8.79 8.69
C ASN A 310 -1.95 -9.92 7.71
N LEU A 311 -1.23 -11.06 7.78
CA LEU A 311 -1.54 -12.23 6.97
C LEU A 311 -2.95 -12.78 7.26
N ALA A 312 -3.29 -13.03 8.52
CA ALA A 312 -4.58 -13.61 8.90
C ALA A 312 -5.76 -12.73 8.47
N PHE A 313 -5.59 -11.40 8.52
CA PHE A 313 -6.63 -10.47 8.14
C PHE A 313 -6.82 -10.40 6.61
N PHE A 314 -5.71 -10.26 5.86
CA PHE A 314 -5.79 -10.01 4.43
C PHE A 314 -5.81 -11.26 3.56
N ILE A 315 -5.53 -12.45 4.10
CA ILE A 315 -5.65 -13.70 3.33
C ILE A 315 -7.08 -13.98 2.85
N GLY A 316 -8.09 -13.52 3.60
CA GLY A 316 -9.49 -13.59 3.22
C GLY A 316 -10.01 -12.39 2.42
N TYR A 317 -9.13 -11.47 1.99
CA TYR A 317 -9.53 -10.26 1.27
C TYR A 317 -9.51 -10.48 -0.25
N GLU A 318 -10.68 -10.43 -0.87
CA GLU A 318 -10.85 -10.59 -2.31
C GLU A 318 -10.86 -9.23 -3.01
N THR A 319 -9.66 -8.65 -3.15
CA THR A 319 -9.42 -7.45 -3.96
C THR A 319 -8.29 -7.68 -4.95
N TRP A 320 -8.26 -6.90 -6.02
CA TRP A 320 -7.28 -7.02 -7.10
C TRP A 320 -5.88 -6.50 -6.67
N ASP A 321 -5.84 -5.52 -5.77
CA ASP A 321 -4.65 -4.83 -5.26
C ASP A 321 -4.15 -5.41 -3.93
N GLN A 322 -4.43 -6.69 -3.65
CA GLN A 322 -4.13 -7.31 -2.36
C GLN A 322 -2.65 -7.17 -1.93
N PHE A 323 -1.73 -6.94 -2.88
CA PHE A 323 -0.32 -6.66 -2.62
C PHE A 323 -0.09 -5.39 -1.79
N ALA A 324 -0.97 -4.38 -1.90
CA ALA A 324 -0.89 -3.13 -1.15
C ALA A 324 -1.09 -3.37 0.35
N PHE A 325 -2.10 -4.17 0.69
CA PHE A 325 -2.42 -4.57 2.06
C PHE A 325 -1.36 -5.49 2.69
N TYR A 326 -0.61 -6.23 1.86
CA TYR A 326 0.55 -7.02 2.31
C TYR A 326 1.85 -6.21 2.43
N LEU A 327 1.86 -4.90 2.17
CA LEU A 327 3.11 -4.13 2.21
C LEU A 327 3.82 -4.20 3.59
N GLU A 328 3.06 -4.17 4.68
CA GLU A 328 3.62 -4.34 6.04
C GLU A 328 4.26 -5.73 6.23
N LEU A 329 3.62 -6.78 5.71
CA LEU A 329 4.19 -8.13 5.68
C LEU A 329 5.47 -8.16 4.86
N PHE A 330 5.50 -7.52 3.67
CA PHE A 330 6.68 -7.47 2.81
C PHE A 330 7.85 -6.70 3.43
N VAL A 331 7.58 -5.62 4.16
CA VAL A 331 8.61 -4.91 4.95
C VAL A 331 9.16 -5.80 6.06
N CYS A 332 8.30 -6.54 6.77
CA CYS A 332 8.75 -7.51 7.78
C CYS A 332 9.58 -8.64 7.15
N LEU A 333 9.18 -9.16 5.98
CA LEU A 333 9.95 -10.15 5.24
C LEU A 333 11.30 -9.59 4.77
N ALA A 334 11.39 -8.30 4.41
CA ALA A 334 12.65 -7.65 4.09
C ALA A 334 13.59 -7.58 5.30
N VAL A 335 13.06 -7.37 6.53
CA VAL A 335 13.85 -7.51 7.77
C VAL A 335 14.42 -8.92 7.87
N LEU A 336 13.60 -9.96 7.65
CA LEU A 336 14.07 -11.35 7.66
C LEU A 336 15.15 -11.58 6.61
N GLY A 337 14.96 -11.11 5.38
CA GLY A 337 15.94 -11.22 4.30
C GLY A 337 17.29 -10.58 4.67
N ALA A 338 17.27 -9.38 5.23
CA ALA A 338 18.49 -8.73 5.69
C ALA A 338 19.18 -9.50 6.84
N LEU A 339 18.40 -10.05 7.78
CA LEU A 339 18.93 -10.88 8.87
C LEU A 339 19.53 -12.20 8.38
N GLY A 340 18.89 -12.86 7.40
CA GLY A 340 19.38 -14.09 6.79
C GLY A 340 20.67 -13.87 6.02
N ALA A 341 20.75 -12.76 5.27
CA ALA A 341 21.98 -12.36 4.60
C ALA A 341 23.10 -12.01 5.60
N ALA A 342 22.77 -11.32 6.71
CA ALA A 342 23.71 -11.01 7.77
C ALA A 342 24.29 -12.27 8.43
N TRP A 343 23.42 -13.24 8.70
CA TRP A 343 23.81 -14.55 9.22
C TRP A 343 24.78 -15.26 8.26
N GLY A 344 24.44 -15.33 6.97
CA GLY A 344 25.32 -15.90 5.95
C GLY A 344 26.66 -15.18 5.85
N TRP A 345 26.63 -13.84 5.85
CA TRP A 345 27.83 -12.99 5.80
C TRP A 345 28.81 -13.27 6.95
N GLN A 346 28.29 -13.50 8.16
CA GLN A 346 29.13 -13.77 9.33
C GLN A 346 29.61 -15.21 9.40
N LYS A 347 28.80 -16.16 8.93
CA LYS A 347 29.12 -17.59 9.00
C LYS A 347 30.07 -18.06 7.91
N PHE A 348 30.02 -17.46 6.74
CA PHE A 348 30.88 -17.88 5.64
C PHE A 348 32.24 -17.19 5.64
N ASN A 349 33.20 -17.84 4.98
CA ASN A 349 34.53 -17.29 4.69
C ASN A 349 34.44 -16.13 3.68
N GLN A 350 35.58 -15.60 3.24
CA GLN A 350 35.64 -14.49 2.29
C GLN A 350 34.90 -14.78 0.97
N VAL A 351 35.01 -16.00 0.44
CA VAL A 351 34.32 -16.41 -0.80
C VAL A 351 32.81 -16.42 -0.61
N GLY A 352 32.32 -16.98 0.49
CA GLY A 352 30.88 -16.99 0.76
C GLY A 352 30.33 -15.60 1.10
N ARG A 353 31.12 -14.71 1.73
CA ARG A 353 30.74 -13.30 1.88
C ARG A 353 30.60 -12.59 0.55
N PHE A 354 31.55 -12.82 -0.35
CA PHE A 354 31.46 -12.30 -1.72
C PHE A 354 30.20 -12.81 -2.41
N ALA A 355 29.90 -14.11 -2.31
CA ALA A 355 28.67 -14.69 -2.87
C ALA A 355 27.40 -14.04 -2.29
N VAL A 356 27.31 -13.85 -0.96
CA VAL A 356 26.18 -13.15 -0.33
C VAL A 356 26.04 -11.73 -0.86
N GLY A 357 27.15 -10.98 -0.95
CA GLY A 357 27.17 -9.63 -1.50
C GLY A 357 26.71 -9.57 -2.95
N THR A 358 27.18 -10.50 -3.79
CA THR A 358 26.79 -10.63 -5.20
C THR A 358 25.30 -10.95 -5.35
N LEU A 359 24.78 -11.92 -4.58
CA LEU A 359 23.35 -12.26 -4.62
C LEU A 359 22.47 -11.08 -4.19
N LEU A 360 22.87 -10.34 -3.14
CA LEU A 360 22.18 -9.11 -2.76
C LEU A 360 22.27 -8.03 -3.85
N GLY A 361 23.43 -7.86 -4.48
CA GLY A 361 23.60 -6.94 -5.61
C GLY A 361 22.67 -7.29 -6.78
N ILE A 362 22.60 -8.57 -7.14
CA ILE A 362 21.63 -9.07 -8.15
C ILE A 362 20.20 -8.74 -7.72
N SER A 363 19.86 -8.91 -6.44
CA SER A 363 18.53 -8.58 -5.91
C SER A 363 18.17 -7.09 -5.95
N VAL A 364 19.16 -6.20 -6.01
CA VAL A 364 18.94 -4.76 -6.24
C VAL A 364 18.75 -4.46 -7.74
N LEU A 365 19.47 -5.17 -8.61
CA LEU A 365 19.51 -4.86 -10.04
C LEU A 365 18.38 -5.52 -10.85
N LEU A 366 17.90 -6.70 -10.44
CA LEU A 366 16.85 -7.42 -11.18
C LEU A 366 15.49 -6.71 -11.19
N PRO A 367 14.96 -6.18 -10.07
CA PRO A 367 13.60 -5.62 -10.06
C PRO A 367 13.38 -4.49 -11.08
N PRO A 368 14.26 -3.46 -11.19
CA PRO A 368 14.13 -2.42 -12.22
C PRO A 368 14.16 -2.93 -13.67
N LEU A 369 14.77 -4.10 -13.92
CA LEU A 369 14.82 -4.73 -15.24
C LEU A 369 13.58 -5.57 -15.53
N ILE A 370 12.98 -6.18 -14.50
CA ILE A 370 11.84 -7.10 -14.64
C ILE A 370 10.52 -6.33 -14.72
N TYR A 371 10.32 -5.33 -13.85
CA TYR A 371 9.05 -4.63 -13.71
C TYR A 371 8.50 -4.03 -15.01
N PRO A 372 9.28 -3.25 -15.80
CA PRO A 372 8.78 -2.69 -17.06
C PRO A 372 8.47 -3.74 -18.14
N GLN A 373 8.97 -4.98 -17.99
CA GLN A 373 8.80 -6.03 -19.00
C GLN A 373 7.53 -6.87 -18.76
N ILE A 374 6.94 -6.81 -17.56
CA ILE A 374 5.81 -7.68 -17.21
C ILE A 374 4.61 -7.43 -18.13
N SER A 375 4.25 -6.18 -18.41
CA SER A 375 3.14 -5.88 -19.33
C SER A 375 3.40 -6.41 -20.74
N CYS A 376 4.62 -6.24 -21.26
CA CYS A 376 5.00 -6.79 -22.58
C CYS A 376 4.89 -8.32 -22.62
N TRP A 377 5.30 -9.02 -21.55
CA TRP A 377 5.17 -10.49 -21.48
C TRP A 377 3.72 -10.94 -21.39
N VAL A 378 2.86 -10.17 -20.74
CA VAL A 378 1.42 -10.43 -20.67
C VAL A 378 0.78 -10.24 -22.04
N ALA A 379 1.13 -9.16 -22.76
CA ALA A 379 0.68 -8.91 -24.13
C ALA A 379 1.15 -9.97 -25.14
N ALA A 380 2.31 -10.58 -24.93
CA ALA A 380 2.81 -11.69 -25.74
C ALA A 380 2.09 -13.03 -25.47
N ASP A 381 1.05 -13.03 -24.62
CA ASP A 381 0.23 -14.15 -24.20
C ASP A 381 1.02 -15.43 -23.87
N SER A 382 2.17 -15.27 -23.22
CA SER A 382 3.05 -16.39 -22.90
C SER A 382 3.65 -16.28 -21.49
N GLY A 383 3.82 -17.44 -20.87
CA GLY A 383 4.50 -17.56 -19.58
C GLY A 383 3.61 -17.35 -18.35
N TYR A 384 4.28 -17.15 -17.22
CA TYR A 384 3.65 -17.06 -15.89
C TYR A 384 2.84 -15.77 -15.72
N TRP A 385 3.41 -14.64 -16.16
CA TRP A 385 2.77 -13.34 -15.98
C TRP A 385 1.49 -13.18 -16.80
N SER A 386 1.43 -13.70 -18.04
CA SER A 386 0.18 -13.70 -18.82
C SER A 386 -0.95 -14.37 -18.03
N ARG A 387 -0.75 -15.60 -17.52
CA ARG A 387 -1.79 -16.30 -16.74
C ARG A 387 -2.27 -15.51 -15.52
N ARG A 388 -1.39 -14.72 -14.90
CA ARG A 388 -1.71 -13.89 -13.74
C ARG A 388 -2.54 -12.67 -14.11
N TYR A 389 -2.15 -11.97 -15.16
CA TYR A 389 -2.66 -10.62 -15.47
C TYR A 389 -3.60 -10.55 -16.68
N HIS A 390 -3.80 -11.66 -17.40
CA HIS A 390 -4.65 -11.71 -18.59
C HIS A 390 -6.07 -11.20 -18.32
N ALA A 391 -6.69 -11.58 -17.19
CA ALA A 391 -8.02 -11.11 -16.84
C ALA A 391 -8.08 -9.58 -16.67
N ALA A 392 -7.06 -8.99 -16.03
CA ALA A 392 -6.96 -7.54 -15.86
C ALA A 392 -6.72 -6.84 -17.21
N GLN A 393 -5.82 -7.40 -18.03
CA GLN A 393 -5.55 -6.89 -19.38
C GLN A 393 -6.82 -6.87 -20.24
N VAL A 394 -7.58 -7.97 -20.26
CA VAL A 394 -8.83 -8.07 -21.03
C VAL A 394 -9.90 -7.14 -20.48
N ALA A 395 -10.02 -7.04 -19.15
CA ALA A 395 -11.03 -6.18 -18.53
C ALA A 395 -10.82 -4.69 -18.82
N TYR A 396 -9.58 -4.25 -19.06
CA TYR A 396 -9.21 -2.85 -19.31
C TYR A 396 -8.76 -2.59 -20.76
N ALA A 397 -8.86 -3.59 -21.63
CA ALA A 397 -8.53 -3.47 -23.04
C ALA A 397 -9.32 -2.32 -23.69
N GLY A 398 -8.60 -1.41 -24.35
CA GLY A 398 -9.17 -0.23 -24.98
C GLY A 398 -9.26 1.00 -24.09
N ARG A 399 -8.96 0.90 -22.79
CA ARG A 399 -8.99 2.04 -21.87
C ARG A 399 -7.60 2.51 -21.50
N TYR A 400 -6.78 1.62 -20.95
CA TYR A 400 -5.39 1.88 -20.55
C TYR A 400 -4.70 0.58 -20.16
N ASP A 401 -3.37 0.58 -20.08
CA ASP A 401 -2.59 -0.58 -19.66
C ASP A 401 -2.58 -0.74 -18.13
N LEU A 402 -3.62 -1.39 -17.61
CA LEU A 402 -3.73 -1.67 -16.18
C LEU A 402 -2.58 -2.55 -15.65
N VAL A 403 -2.06 -3.45 -16.48
CA VAL A 403 -0.98 -4.36 -16.07
C VAL A 403 0.32 -3.58 -15.92
N GLY A 404 0.63 -2.72 -16.89
CA GLY A 404 1.73 -1.76 -16.82
C GLY A 404 1.61 -0.89 -15.57
N LEU A 405 0.42 -0.33 -15.33
CA LEU A 405 0.15 0.49 -14.13
C LEU A 405 0.41 -0.25 -12.81
N TYR A 406 0.17 -1.56 -12.76
CA TYR A 406 0.43 -2.36 -11.56
C TYR A 406 1.86 -2.84 -11.44
N THR A 407 2.58 -3.00 -12.54
CA THR A 407 3.83 -3.78 -12.54
C THR A 407 5.05 -2.94 -12.87
N ASP A 408 4.91 -1.93 -13.72
CA ASP A 408 5.93 -0.94 -13.99
C ASP A 408 5.94 0.11 -12.88
N THR A 409 7.11 0.34 -12.28
CA THR A 409 7.32 1.28 -11.17
C THR A 409 8.04 2.55 -11.61
N VAL A 410 8.40 2.64 -12.89
CA VAL A 410 9.06 3.78 -13.53
C VAL A 410 8.15 4.37 -14.60
N GLY A 411 7.68 3.52 -15.52
CA GLY A 411 6.89 3.87 -16.70
C GLY A 411 5.39 3.70 -16.48
N HIS A 412 4.87 4.19 -15.35
CA HIS A 412 3.41 4.23 -15.04
C HIS A 412 2.55 4.83 -16.16
N ASP A 413 3.18 5.45 -17.16
CA ASP A 413 2.65 6.37 -18.15
C ASP A 413 2.43 5.76 -19.56
N HIS A 414 2.53 4.44 -19.74
CA HIS A 414 2.32 3.79 -21.04
C HIS A 414 0.84 3.74 -21.49
N GLY A 415 0.19 4.91 -21.59
CA GLY A 415 -1.24 5.09 -21.89
C GLY A 415 -2.03 5.31 -20.61
N THR A 416 -1.82 6.45 -19.95
CA THR A 416 -2.42 6.77 -18.64
C THR A 416 -3.93 6.79 -18.63
N VAL A 417 -4.47 6.62 -17.43
CA VAL A 417 -5.86 6.93 -17.11
C VAL A 417 -6.20 8.38 -17.51
N GLU A 418 -5.31 9.33 -17.23
CA GLU A 418 -5.48 10.74 -17.59
C GLU A 418 -5.52 10.96 -19.11
N GLU A 419 -4.64 10.31 -19.89
CA GLU A 419 -4.68 10.36 -21.37
C GLU A 419 -5.97 9.76 -21.92
N CYS A 420 -6.45 8.65 -21.36
CA CYS A 420 -7.74 8.06 -21.72
C CYS A 420 -8.89 9.06 -21.48
N ILE A 421 -8.87 9.78 -20.35
CA ILE A 421 -9.85 10.81 -20.01
C ILE A 421 -9.78 12.00 -20.96
N HIS A 422 -8.59 12.49 -21.30
CA HIS A 422 -8.46 13.58 -22.27
C HIS A 422 -8.97 13.19 -23.65
N ARG A 423 -8.68 11.98 -24.13
CA ARG A 423 -9.21 11.45 -25.39
C ARG A 423 -10.72 11.28 -25.35
N LEU A 424 -11.26 10.81 -24.23
CA LEU A 424 -12.69 10.72 -23.98
C LEU A 424 -13.32 12.13 -24.07
N PHE A 425 -12.73 13.12 -23.40
CA PHE A 425 -13.15 14.52 -23.40
C PHE A 425 -13.00 15.20 -24.75
N GLU A 426 -12.10 14.77 -25.61
CA GLU A 426 -12.00 15.31 -26.98
C GLU A 426 -13.13 14.78 -27.87
N LYS A 427 -13.51 13.50 -27.71
CA LYS A 427 -14.37 12.80 -28.67
C LYS A 427 -15.84 12.73 -28.28
N LEU A 428 -16.16 12.81 -26.99
CA LEU A 428 -17.54 12.72 -26.55
C LEU A 428 -18.38 13.91 -27.06
N PRO A 429 -19.61 13.67 -27.54
CA PRO A 429 -20.52 14.73 -27.93
C PRO A 429 -20.87 15.61 -26.72
N PRO A 430 -21.35 16.85 -26.94
CA PRO A 430 -21.82 17.69 -25.86
C PRO A 430 -22.92 17.00 -25.04
N ARG A 431 -22.89 17.17 -23.71
CA ARG A 431 -23.91 16.63 -22.78
C ARG A 431 -23.99 15.10 -22.72
N ALA A 432 -22.97 14.41 -23.19
CA ALA A 432 -22.89 12.95 -23.08
C ALA A 432 -23.06 12.47 -21.63
N LEU A 433 -23.72 11.32 -21.47
CA LEU A 433 -23.78 10.58 -20.21
C LEU A 433 -22.81 9.40 -20.30
N VAL A 434 -21.85 9.31 -19.37
CA VAL A 434 -20.90 8.20 -19.28
C VAL A 434 -21.18 7.41 -18.00
N LEU A 435 -21.45 6.12 -18.17
CA LEU A 435 -21.59 5.16 -17.07
C LEU A 435 -20.24 4.49 -16.87
N ASP A 436 -19.68 4.56 -15.67
CA ASP A 436 -18.36 3.99 -15.37
C ASP A 436 -18.39 3.06 -14.16
N ASP A 437 -17.49 2.08 -14.15
CA ASP A 437 -17.35 1.01 -13.15
C ASP A 437 -16.22 1.26 -12.15
N VAL A 438 -15.95 2.53 -11.82
CA VAL A 438 -14.80 3.03 -11.02
C VAL A 438 -13.50 3.12 -11.81
N ALA A 439 -13.42 2.58 -13.04
CA ALA A 439 -12.17 2.59 -13.81
C ALA A 439 -11.60 4.00 -14.03
N ILE A 440 -12.44 4.96 -14.40
CA ILE A 440 -12.02 6.34 -14.68
C ILE A 440 -12.89 7.40 -13.99
N PHE A 441 -13.94 7.01 -13.28
CA PHE A 441 -14.95 7.92 -12.71
C PHE A 441 -14.34 9.03 -11.85
N TYR A 442 -13.56 8.66 -10.82
CA TYR A 442 -13.01 9.63 -9.86
C TYR A 442 -11.94 10.51 -10.49
N GLN A 443 -11.15 9.95 -11.39
CA GLN A 443 -10.14 10.68 -12.13
C GLN A 443 -10.80 11.69 -13.09
N ALA A 444 -11.87 11.29 -13.79
CA ALA A 444 -12.62 12.19 -14.66
C ALA A 444 -13.27 13.32 -13.86
N GLN A 445 -13.90 13.01 -12.72
CA GLN A 445 -14.44 14.03 -11.82
C GLN A 445 -13.37 14.98 -11.31
N PHE A 446 -12.21 14.46 -10.91
CA PHE A 446 -11.08 15.28 -10.49
C PHE A 446 -10.66 16.25 -11.59
N VAL A 447 -10.51 15.77 -12.84
CA VAL A 447 -10.12 16.61 -13.98
C VAL A 447 -11.19 17.67 -14.26
N GLN A 448 -12.47 17.32 -14.19
CA GLN A 448 -13.57 18.29 -14.36
C GLN A 448 -13.53 19.39 -13.29
N GLN A 449 -13.35 19.01 -12.02
CA GLN A 449 -13.39 19.94 -10.88
C GLN A 449 -12.17 20.85 -10.81
N HIS A 450 -10.97 20.31 -11.07
CA HIS A 450 -9.72 21.02 -10.79
C HIS A 450 -9.06 21.62 -12.02
N TYR A 451 -9.41 21.14 -13.23
CA TYR A 451 -8.87 21.65 -14.50
C TYR A 451 -9.94 22.24 -15.43
N ASP A 452 -11.20 22.34 -14.98
CA ASP A 452 -12.33 22.94 -15.72
C ASP A 452 -12.51 22.37 -17.14
N GLN A 453 -12.29 21.06 -17.31
CA GLN A 453 -12.40 20.40 -18.60
C GLN A 453 -13.75 19.68 -18.75
N ARG A 454 -14.47 19.94 -19.84
CA ARG A 454 -15.73 19.24 -20.20
C ARG A 454 -16.74 19.12 -19.04
N PRO A 455 -17.12 20.23 -18.35
CA PRO A 455 -18.17 20.18 -17.33
C PRO A 455 -19.55 19.81 -17.91
N ASP A 456 -19.70 19.81 -19.23
CA ASP A 456 -20.92 19.39 -19.91
C ASP A 456 -21.09 17.86 -19.97
N VAL A 457 -20.02 17.08 -19.89
CA VAL A 457 -20.09 15.61 -19.85
C VAL A 457 -20.47 15.16 -18.45
N ARG A 458 -21.47 14.30 -18.31
CA ARG A 458 -21.90 13.78 -17.02
C ARG A 458 -21.38 12.37 -16.83
N PHE A 459 -20.78 12.11 -15.67
CA PHE A 459 -20.38 10.78 -15.24
C PHE A 459 -21.35 10.27 -14.19
N GLU A 460 -21.70 8.98 -14.30
CA GLU A 460 -22.46 8.26 -13.28
C GLU A 460 -21.70 7.00 -12.91
N LEU A 461 -21.47 6.84 -11.61
CA LEU A 461 -20.82 5.66 -11.09
C LEU A 461 -21.82 4.51 -11.01
N LEU A 462 -21.54 3.41 -11.69
CA LEU A 462 -22.24 2.15 -11.47
C LEU A 462 -21.86 1.60 -10.10
N GLN A 463 -22.86 1.24 -9.29
CA GLN A 463 -22.60 0.68 -7.97
C GLN A 463 -21.78 -0.61 -8.05
N PRO A 464 -20.55 -0.66 -7.47
CA PRO A 464 -19.72 -1.86 -7.50
C PRO A 464 -20.36 -3.02 -6.74
N LEU A 465 -20.05 -4.24 -7.19
CA LEU A 465 -20.54 -5.45 -6.53
C LEU A 465 -20.03 -5.51 -5.08
N GLY A 466 -20.96 -5.66 -4.13
CA GLY A 466 -20.65 -5.77 -2.70
C GLY A 466 -20.48 -4.44 -1.96
N MET A 467 -20.62 -3.30 -2.63
CA MET A 467 -20.50 -1.95 -2.05
C MET A 467 -21.83 -1.18 -2.15
N THR A 468 -22.82 -1.61 -1.37
CA THR A 468 -24.14 -0.98 -1.34
C THR A 468 -24.05 0.49 -0.94
N GLY A 469 -24.73 1.36 -1.69
CA GLY A 469 -24.73 2.80 -1.44
C GLY A 469 -23.53 3.53 -2.04
N TRP A 470 -22.60 2.83 -2.68
CA TRP A 470 -21.47 3.45 -3.36
C TRP A 470 -21.72 3.53 -4.87
N GLY A 471 -22.30 4.62 -5.34
CA GLY A 471 -22.71 4.79 -6.74
C GLY A 471 -24.20 4.52 -6.94
N THR A 472 -24.62 4.40 -8.21
CA THR A 472 -26.03 4.26 -8.58
C THR A 472 -26.35 2.78 -8.90
N PRO A 473 -27.40 2.20 -8.29
CA PRO A 473 -27.82 0.84 -8.60
C PRO A 473 -28.13 0.66 -10.10
N ALA A 474 -27.82 -0.53 -10.64
CA ALA A 474 -28.03 -0.83 -12.05
C ALA A 474 -29.47 -0.58 -12.52
N ASN A 475 -30.47 -0.92 -11.70
CA ASN A 475 -31.89 -0.70 -12.01
C ASN A 475 -32.24 0.79 -12.20
N ASP A 476 -31.64 1.67 -11.39
CA ASP A 476 -31.87 3.10 -11.49
C ASP A 476 -31.16 3.67 -12.72
N LEU A 477 -29.98 3.17 -13.04
CA LEU A 477 -29.28 3.51 -14.29
C LEU A 477 -30.04 3.04 -15.53
N ILE A 478 -30.72 1.89 -15.51
CA ILE A 478 -31.58 1.44 -16.60
C ILE A 478 -32.74 2.41 -16.82
N SER A 479 -33.45 2.76 -15.75
CA SER A 479 -34.53 3.75 -15.79
C SER A 479 -34.05 5.10 -16.34
N LYS A 480 -32.87 5.53 -15.89
CA LYS A 480 -32.22 6.76 -16.36
C LYS A 480 -31.86 6.68 -17.84
N CYS A 481 -31.20 5.61 -18.29
CA CYS A 481 -30.91 5.39 -19.72
C CYS A 481 -32.20 5.45 -20.54
N ASN A 482 -33.29 4.86 -20.04
CA ASN A 482 -34.55 4.79 -20.76
C ASN A 482 -35.25 6.13 -20.96
N THR A 483 -34.94 7.10 -20.10
CA THR A 483 -35.46 8.49 -20.14
C THR A 483 -34.44 9.49 -20.67
N GLU A 484 -33.19 9.07 -20.86
CA GLU A 484 -32.10 9.93 -21.30
C GLU A 484 -32.28 10.34 -22.77
N THR A 485 -32.12 11.63 -23.03
CA THR A 485 -32.21 12.19 -24.39
C THR A 485 -30.83 12.43 -25.00
N ASN A 486 -29.80 12.48 -24.16
CA ASN A 486 -28.41 12.58 -24.60
C ASN A 486 -27.84 11.22 -25.02
N ARG A 487 -26.69 11.24 -25.72
CA ARG A 487 -25.96 10.02 -26.06
C ARG A 487 -25.37 9.40 -24.80
N VAL A 488 -25.59 8.09 -24.63
CA VAL A 488 -25.16 7.33 -23.46
C VAL A 488 -23.98 6.44 -23.84
N PHE A 489 -22.98 6.43 -22.97
CA PHE A 489 -21.75 5.70 -23.11
C PHE A 489 -21.48 4.86 -21.87
N ILE A 490 -20.76 3.76 -22.04
CA ILE A 490 -20.29 2.91 -20.95
C ILE A 490 -18.83 2.53 -21.19
N THR A 491 -18.03 2.53 -20.12
CA THR A 491 -16.58 2.34 -20.25
C THR A 491 -16.18 0.88 -20.48
N THR A 492 -17.00 -0.08 -20.05
CA THR A 492 -16.79 -1.51 -20.30
C THR A 492 -18.10 -2.27 -20.43
N THR A 493 -18.06 -3.44 -21.09
CA THR A 493 -19.17 -4.40 -21.14
C THR A 493 -18.92 -5.64 -20.28
N ASN A 494 -17.79 -5.69 -19.58
CA ASN A 494 -17.43 -6.79 -18.69
C ASN A 494 -17.88 -6.47 -17.26
N ALA A 495 -17.73 -7.42 -16.34
CA ALA A 495 -18.03 -7.20 -14.92
C ALA A 495 -17.28 -5.96 -14.39
N PRO A 496 -17.95 -5.10 -13.60
CA PRO A 496 -19.31 -5.24 -13.06
C PRO A 496 -20.44 -4.73 -13.97
N ALA A 497 -20.14 -4.20 -15.16
CA ALA A 497 -21.12 -3.62 -16.08
C ALA A 497 -21.91 -4.64 -16.91
N ASP A 498 -21.47 -5.91 -16.97
CA ASP A 498 -22.10 -6.97 -17.76
C ASP A 498 -23.58 -7.18 -17.43
N GLY A 499 -23.95 -7.15 -16.14
CA GLY A 499 -25.34 -7.24 -15.70
C GLY A 499 -26.21 -6.07 -16.17
N LEU A 500 -25.68 -4.84 -16.10
CA LEU A 500 -26.35 -3.63 -16.61
C LEU A 500 -26.55 -3.73 -18.12
N VAL A 501 -25.51 -4.09 -18.88
CA VAL A 501 -25.56 -4.21 -20.34
C VAL A 501 -26.53 -5.31 -20.77
N ALA A 502 -26.58 -6.44 -20.07
CA ALA A 502 -27.52 -7.52 -20.34
C ALA A 502 -28.98 -7.06 -20.13
N ALA A 503 -29.25 -6.35 -19.03
CA ALA A 503 -30.58 -5.82 -18.75
C ALA A 503 -31.01 -4.75 -19.77
N LEU A 504 -30.13 -3.81 -20.12
CA LEU A 504 -30.38 -2.83 -21.18
C LEU A 504 -30.65 -3.51 -22.54
N ARG A 505 -30.00 -4.64 -22.84
CA ARG A 505 -30.27 -5.40 -24.07
C ARG A 505 -31.71 -5.92 -24.13
N HIS A 506 -32.28 -6.34 -23.00
CA HIS A 506 -33.69 -6.72 -22.93
C HIS A 506 -34.63 -5.55 -23.21
N ASP A 507 -34.20 -4.33 -22.86
CA ASP A 507 -34.92 -3.06 -23.11
C ASP A 507 -34.66 -2.48 -24.51
N GLY A 508 -34.10 -3.26 -25.44
CA GLY A 508 -33.87 -2.83 -26.81
C GLY A 508 -32.67 -1.90 -26.98
N TRP A 509 -31.64 -2.04 -26.15
CA TRP A 509 -30.35 -1.37 -26.34
C TRP A 509 -29.28 -2.32 -26.90
N ARG A 510 -28.23 -1.75 -27.51
CA ARG A 510 -26.99 -2.44 -27.87
C ARG A 510 -25.77 -1.57 -27.59
N ALA A 511 -24.69 -2.21 -27.16
CA ALA A 511 -23.40 -1.58 -26.97
C ALA A 511 -22.56 -1.70 -28.25
N GLU A 512 -22.15 -0.59 -28.83
CA GLU A 512 -21.26 -0.53 -30.00
C GLU A 512 -19.93 0.09 -29.60
N LYS A 513 -18.81 -0.45 -30.11
CA LYS A 513 -17.50 0.17 -29.88
C LYS A 513 -17.48 1.59 -30.43
N PHE A 514 -17.08 2.54 -29.59
CA PHE A 514 -16.90 3.94 -29.92
C PHE A 514 -15.41 4.28 -29.81
N PRO A 515 -14.70 4.50 -30.93
CA PRO A 515 -13.27 4.76 -30.91
C PRO A 515 -12.98 6.16 -30.36
N LEU A 516 -12.00 6.25 -29.46
CA LEU A 516 -11.49 7.52 -28.95
C LEU A 516 -10.28 7.97 -29.80
N SER A 517 -9.21 7.19 -29.84
CA SER A 517 -8.09 7.36 -30.78
C SER A 517 -7.11 6.19 -30.67
N GLY A 518 -6.49 5.77 -31.78
CA GLY A 518 -5.58 4.61 -31.78
C GLY A 518 -6.26 3.35 -31.23
N ASP A 519 -5.63 2.73 -30.23
CA ASP A 519 -6.16 1.55 -29.53
C ASP A 519 -7.06 1.90 -28.33
N PHE A 520 -7.59 3.13 -28.25
CA PHE A 520 -8.50 3.53 -27.18
C PHE A 520 -9.95 3.51 -27.68
N TRP A 521 -10.85 2.85 -26.95
CA TRP A 521 -12.27 2.80 -27.22
C TRP A 521 -13.08 2.59 -25.93
N ILE A 522 -14.32 3.06 -25.99
CA ILE A 522 -15.38 2.75 -25.01
C ILE A 522 -16.59 2.20 -25.79
N PHE A 523 -17.76 2.11 -25.16
CA PHE A 523 -18.97 1.65 -25.81
C PHE A 523 -20.05 2.72 -25.81
N GLU A 524 -20.67 2.97 -26.96
CA GLU A 524 -21.89 3.75 -27.09
C GLU A 524 -23.10 2.82 -26.96
N LEU A 525 -24.07 3.21 -26.13
CA LEU A 525 -25.34 2.52 -25.98
C LEU A 525 -26.36 3.12 -26.95
N LYS A 526 -26.85 2.31 -27.90
CA LYS A 526 -27.84 2.71 -28.91
C LYS A 526 -29.12 1.90 -28.78
N ARG A 527 -30.27 2.54 -28.98
CA ARG A 527 -31.56 1.84 -29.12
C ARG A 527 -31.74 1.29 -30.54
N TRP A 528 -32.40 0.14 -30.63
CA TRP A 528 -32.83 -0.47 -31.88
C TRP A 528 -33.95 0.31 -32.56
#